data_AF-A0A139SUZ9-F1
#
_entry.id   AF-A0A139SUZ9-F1
#
_cell.length_a   1.000
_cell.length_b   1.000
_cell.length_c   1.000
_cell.angle_alpha   90.00
_cell.angle_beta   90.00
_cell.angle_gamma   90.00
#
_symmetry.space_group_name_H-M   'P 1'
#
loop_
_entity.id
_entity.type
_entity.pdbx_description
1 polymer ?
#
loop_
_entity_poly.entity_id
_entity_poly.type
_entity_poly.pdbx_seq_one_letter_code
_entity_poly.pdbx_strand_id
1 'polypeptide(L)' 'MKPSCKRADVYVVELHQNGELVVRRDEVYFNDLGAVLADLIDDGTWRQIVIDVVDGKTAKMRKAA' A
#
# COMPACT_ATOMS: atom_id res chain seq x y z
N MET A 1 -6.32 29.73 3.77
CA MET A 1 -4.88 29.48 4.00
C MET A 1 -4.62 28.01 3.73
N LYS A 2 -4.09 27.65 2.54
CA LYS A 2 -3.69 26.25 2.25
C LYS A 2 -2.26 26.07 2.79
N PRO A 3 -1.98 25.07 3.63
CA PRO A 3 -0.62 24.86 4.09
C PRO A 3 0.21 24.37 2.91
N SER A 4 1.21 25.16 2.52
CA SER A 4 2.29 24.73 1.63
C SER A 4 3.18 23.76 2.40
N CYS A 5 2.78 22.49 2.50
CA CYS A 5 3.68 21.45 2.98
C CYS A 5 4.55 20.99 1.80
N LYS A 6 5.87 21.05 1.99
CA LYS A 6 6.85 20.58 1.02
C LYS A 6 6.59 19.10 0.72
N ARG A 7 6.36 18.79 -0.56
CA ARG A 7 6.47 17.45 -1.17
C ARG A 7 5.86 16.35 -0.30
N ALA A 8 4.53 16.31 -0.24
CA ALA A 8 3.85 15.17 0.39
C ALA A 8 4.32 13.88 -0.30
N ASP A 9 4.86 12.94 0.46
CA ASP A 9 5.06 11.58 -0.02
C ASP A 9 3.66 11.00 -0.21
N VAL A 10 3.28 10.90 -1.48
CA VAL A 10 2.00 10.37 -1.92
C VAL A 10 2.23 8.94 -2.36
N TYR A 11 1.40 8.04 -1.87
CA TYR A 11 1.47 6.61 -2.13
C TYR A 11 0.32 6.16 -3.02
N VAL A 12 0.55 5.02 -3.66
CA VAL A 12 -0.48 4.22 -4.30
C VAL A 12 -0.65 2.97 -3.44
N VAL A 13 -1.90 2.60 -3.15
CA VAL A 13 -2.23 1.36 -2.45
C VAL A 13 -3.06 0.48 -3.38
N GLU A 14 -2.62 -0.76 -3.55
CA GLU A 14 -3.31 -1.78 -4.33
C GLU A 14 -3.67 -2.97 -3.45
N LEU A 15 -4.92 -3.41 -3.53
CA LEU A 15 -5.37 -4.66 -2.95
C LEU A 15 -5.48 -5.70 -4.07
N HIS A 16 -4.67 -6.74 -3.96
CA HIS A 16 -4.73 -7.90 -4.85
C HIS A 16 -5.34 -9.08 -4.10
N GLN A 17 -6.29 -9.79 -4.72
CA GLN A 17 -6.84 -11.05 -4.21
C GLN A 17 -6.66 -12.12 -5.27
N ASN A 18 -6.06 -13.25 -4.91
CA ASN A 18 -5.74 -14.35 -5.84
C ASN A 18 -4.95 -13.91 -7.09
N GLY A 19 -4.12 -12.86 -6.96
CA GLY A 19 -3.31 -12.30 -8.04
C GLY A 19 -4.06 -11.32 -8.96
N GLU A 20 -5.32 -11.01 -8.68
CA GLU A 20 -6.11 -10.02 -9.39
C GLU A 20 -6.18 -8.71 -8.60
N LEU A 21 -6.01 -7.57 -9.28
CA LEU A 21 -6.18 -6.25 -8.69
C LEU A 21 -7.67 -5.97 -8.44
N VAL A 22 -8.07 -5.95 -7.18
CA VAL A 22 -9.47 -5.71 -6.78
C VAL A 22 -9.71 -4.24 -6.48
N VAL A 23 -8.76 -3.57 -5.82
CA VAL A 23 -8.90 -2.15 -5.47
C VAL A 23 -7.57 -1.44 -5.68
N ARG A 24 -7.65 -0.23 -6.23
CA ARG A 24 -6.53 0.71 -6.31
C ARG A 24 -6.95 2.06 -5.76
N ARG A 25 -6.18 2.60 -4.81
CA ARG A 25 -6.32 3.98 -4.33
C ARG A 25 -5.06 4.74 -4.70
N ASP A 26 -5.24 5.73 -5.56
CA ASP A 26 -4.22 6.72 -5.85
C ASP A 26 -4.29 7.86 -4.82
N GLU A 27 -3.23 8.64 -4.71
CA GLU A 27 -3.17 9.81 -3.84
C GLU A 27 -3.34 9.55 -2.33
N VAL A 28 -2.77 8.46 -1.83
CA VAL A 28 -2.81 8.16 -0.39
C VAL A 28 -1.69 8.91 0.33
N TYR A 29 -2.06 9.81 1.24
CA TYR A 29 -1.10 10.47 2.11
C TYR A 29 -0.69 9.57 3.27
N PHE A 30 0.54 9.75 3.77
CA PHE A 30 1.04 8.98 4.91
C PHE A 30 0.09 8.97 6.12
N ASN A 31 -0.52 10.12 6.43
CA ASN A 31 -1.45 10.24 7.55
C ASN A 31 -2.75 9.45 7.36
N ASP A 32 -3.14 9.17 6.10
CA ASP A 32 -4.37 8.46 5.76
C ASP A 32 -4.14 6.96 5.57
N LEU A 33 -2.87 6.51 5.53
CA LEU A 33 -2.51 5.13 5.21
C LEU A 33 -3.15 4.11 6.16
N GLY A 34 -3.21 4.41 7.46
CA GLY A 34 -3.84 3.52 8.45
C GLY A 34 -5.33 3.31 8.17
N ALA A 35 -6.06 4.39 7.88
CA ALA A 35 -7.49 4.32 7.55
C ALA A 35 -7.72 3.57 6.23
N VAL A 36 -6.88 3.84 5.22
CA VAL A 36 -6.93 3.13 3.93
C VAL A 36 -6.71 1.63 4.12
N LEU A 37 -5.75 1.21 4.95
CA LEU A 37 -5.52 -0.21 5.20
C LEU A 37 -6.71 -0.85 5.92
N ALA A 38 -7.25 -0.20 6.96
CA ALA A 38 -8.42 -0.70 7.67
C ALA A 38 -9.60 -0.97 6.72
N ASP A 39 -9.95 0.00 5.86
CA ASP A 39 -11.02 -0.19 4.87
C ASP A 39 -10.80 -1.38 3.93
N LEU A 40 -9.54 -1.72 3.62
CA LEU A 40 -9.21 -2.72 2.62
C LEU A 40 -9.07 -4.13 3.18
N ILE A 41 -8.58 -4.28 4.41
CA ILE A 41 -8.20 -5.59 4.95
C ILE A 41 -8.84 -5.91 6.31
N ASP A 42 -9.48 -4.94 6.97
CA ASP A 42 -10.14 -5.20 8.25
C ASP A 42 -11.47 -5.93 8.03
N ASP A 43 -11.47 -7.22 8.34
CA ASP A 43 -12.63 -8.08 8.37
C ASP A 43 -12.98 -8.53 9.79
N GLY A 44 -12.43 -7.85 10.81
CA GLY A 44 -12.60 -8.22 12.21
C GLY A 44 -11.78 -9.44 12.64
N THR A 45 -10.89 -9.96 11.78
CA THR A 45 -10.01 -11.09 12.11
C THR A 45 -8.54 -10.68 12.18
N TRP A 46 -7.78 -11.39 13.01
CA TRP A 46 -6.33 -11.19 13.08
C TRP A 46 -5.65 -11.78 11.85
N ARG A 47 -4.82 -10.98 11.20
CA ARG A 47 -4.05 -11.37 10.01
C ARG A 47 -2.56 -11.13 10.25
N GLN A 48 -1.72 -12.08 9.82
CA GLN A 48 -0.29 -11.86 9.77
C GLN A 48 0.04 -11.02 8.53
N ILE A 49 0.63 -9.85 8.74
CA ILE A 49 1.09 -8.98 7.65
C ILE A 49 2.55 -9.30 7.35
N VAL A 50 2.84 -9.69 6.11
CA VAL A 50 4.20 -9.85 5.61
C VAL A 50 4.53 -8.66 4.72
N ILE A 51 5.66 -7.99 5.01
CA ILE A 51 6.08 -6.78 4.31
C ILE A 51 7.28 -7.11 3.43
N ASP A 52 7.14 -6.83 2.15
CA ASP A 52 8.22 -6.90 1.18
C ASP A 52 8.54 -5.51 0.64
N VAL A 53 9.80 -5.10 0.79
CA VAL A 53 10.28 -3.83 0.22
C VAL A 53 10.52 -4.03 -1.27
N VAL A 54 9.64 -3.48 -2.10
CA VAL A 54 9.80 -3.44 -3.55
C VAL A 54 10.66 -2.22 -3.91
N ASP A 55 11.95 -2.26 -3.57
CA ASP A 55 12.87 -1.26 -4.12
C ASP A 55 13.03 -1.53 -5.63
N GLY A 56 13.07 -0.46 -6.44
CA GLY A 56 13.18 -0.53 -7.90
C GLY A 56 14.45 -1.24 -8.38
N LYS A 57 15.40 -1.55 -7.49
CA LYS A 57 16.64 -2.28 -7.77
C LYS A 57 16.61 -3.78 -7.42
N THR A 58 15.68 -4.26 -6.59
CA THR A 58 15.69 -5.64 -6.04
C THR A 58 14.55 -6.54 -6.51
N ALA A 59 13.58 -6.03 -7.29
CA ALA A 59 12.49 -6.82 -7.88
C ALA A 59 12.94 -7.99 -8.80
N LYS A 60 14.24 -8.12 -9.12
CA LYS A 60 14.79 -9.26 -9.89
C LYS A 60 15.02 -10.55 -9.09
N MET A 61 14.91 -10.55 -7.76
CA MET A 61 15.32 -11.72 -6.96
C MET A 61 14.20 -12.71 -6.59
N ARG A 62 12.92 -12.45 -6.92
CA ARG A 62 11.81 -13.37 -6.60
C ARG A 62 11.07 -13.94 -7.82
N LYS A 63 11.80 -14.16 -8.92
CA LYS A 63 11.40 -15.13 -9.95
C LYS A 63 12.45 -16.23 -10.05
N ALA A 64 12.52 -17.08 -9.02
CA ALA A 64 13.14 -18.40 -9.05
C ALA A 64 12.77 -19.14 -7.77
N ALA A 65 11.61 -19.80 -7.77
CA ALA A 65 11.29 -20.97 -6.95
C ALA A 65 10.09 -21.66 -7.60
#